data_AF-A0A8J3GCU2-F1
#
_entry.id   AF-A0A8J3GCU2-F1
#
_cell.length_a   1.000
_cell.length_b   1.000
_cell.length_c   1.000
_cell.angle_alpha   90.00
_cell.angle_beta   90.00
_cell.angle_gamma   90.00
#
_symmetry.space_group_name_H-M   'P 1'
#
loop_
_entity.id
_entity.type
_entity.pdbx_description
1 polymer ?
#
loop_
_entity_poly.entity_id
_entity_poly.type
_entity_poly.pdbx_seq_one_letter_code
_entity_poly.pdbx_strand_id
1 'polypeptide(L)'
;MNLLLTVKRLLSGAVFAVGVSGGVMHTSTPCPLPSEFLAAVREKVERGELQSGVIYGVKQRGGLTLKFSMGFPAPARQPLLNVWHVYKSRYGI
;
A
#
# COMPACT_ATOMS: atom_id res chain seq x y z
N MET A 1 12.00 15.51 3.69
CA MET A 1 10.86 15.11 4.56
C MET A 1 10.98 13.62 4.86
N ASN A 2 10.97 13.24 6.14
CA ASN A 2 11.24 11.88 6.59
C ASN A 2 10.00 10.98 6.32
N LEU A 3 10.13 9.90 5.55
CA LEU A 3 9.02 9.03 5.12
C LEU A 3 8.18 8.55 6.32
N LEU A 4 8.85 8.25 7.44
CA LEU A 4 8.25 7.85 8.71
C LEU A 4 7.30 8.90 9.31
N LEU A 5 7.61 10.20 9.18
CA LEU A 5 6.77 11.29 9.67
C LEU A 5 5.55 11.50 8.78
N THR A 6 5.70 11.33 7.46
CA THR A 6 4.59 11.36 6.50
C THR A 6 3.63 10.19 6.75
N VAL A 7 4.15 9.00 7.04
CA VAL A 7 3.36 7.84 7.45
C VAL A 7 2.58 8.16 8.73
N LYS A 8 3.23 8.62 9.81
CA LYS A 8 2.55 8.96 11.08
C LYS A 8 1.38 9.96 10.93
N ARG A 9 1.49 10.99 10.07
CA ARG A 9 0.41 11.97 9.84
C ARG A 9 -0.76 11.43 9.01
N LEU A 10 -0.50 10.53 8.06
CA LEU A 10 -1.56 9.87 7.26
C LEU A 10 -2.31 8.79 8.04
N LEU A 11 -1.76 8.32 9.17
CA LEU A 11 -2.30 7.22 9.97
C LEU A 11 -3.49 7.57 10.87
N SER A 12 -4.02 8.80 10.85
CA SER A 12 -5.32 9.11 11.47
C SER A 12 -6.45 8.45 10.66
N GLY A 13 -6.63 7.13 10.84
CA GLY A 13 -7.60 6.30 10.11
C GLY A 13 -7.01 5.22 9.19
N ALA A 14 -5.68 5.15 9.03
CA ALA A 14 -5.05 4.07 8.27
C ALA A 14 -4.75 2.83 9.14
N VAL A 15 -5.22 1.68 8.67
CA VAL A 15 -5.11 0.36 9.31
C VAL A 15 -3.76 -0.29 9.00
N PHE A 16 -3.15 0.08 7.88
CA PHE A 16 -1.83 -0.40 7.46
C PHE A 16 -1.15 0.60 6.52
N ALA A 17 0.17 0.56 6.43
CA ALA A 17 0.95 1.24 5.42
C ALA A 17 2.09 0.37 4.86
N VAL A 18 2.32 0.47 3.54
CA VAL A 18 3.45 -0.09 2.81
C VAL A 18 4.16 1.08 2.13
N GLY A 19 5.36 1.41 2.61
CA GLY A 19 6.24 2.40 2.00
C GLY A 19 7.25 1.73 1.07
N VAL A 20 7.59 2.40 -0.02
CA VAL A 20 8.74 2.08 -0.87
C VAL A 20 9.65 3.30 -0.91
N SER A 21 10.95 3.08 -0.75
CA SER A 21 11.97 4.13 -0.84
C SER A 21 13.25 3.55 -1.45
N GLY A 22 13.69 4.09 -2.57
CA GLY A 22 14.92 3.64 -3.25
C GLY A 22 14.86 2.17 -3.67
N GLY A 23 13.67 1.69 -4.04
CA GLY A 23 13.46 0.27 -4.37
C GLY A 23 13.47 -0.68 -3.16
N VAL A 24 13.37 -0.16 -1.94
CA VAL A 24 13.24 -0.96 -0.72
C VAL A 24 11.82 -0.84 -0.17
N MET A 25 11.17 -1.97 0.08
CA MET A 25 9.84 -2.03 0.66
C MET A 25 9.91 -2.05 2.19
N HIS A 26 9.11 -1.21 2.83
CA HIS A 26 8.95 -1.08 4.28
C HIS A 26 7.47 -1.24 4.63
N THR A 27 7.14 -2.07 5.61
CA THR A 27 5.77 -2.25 6.09
C THR A 27 5.66 -1.67 7.49
N SER A 28 4.54 -0.99 7.78
CA SER A 28 4.20 -0.51 9.12
C SER A 28 2.74 -0.82 9.37
N THR A 29 2.48 -1.91 10.09
CA THR A 29 1.13 -2.46 10.21
C THR A 29 0.89 -3.09 11.58
N PRO A 30 -0.21 -2.74 12.28
CA PRO A 30 -0.73 -3.55 13.39
C PRO A 30 -1.52 -4.80 12.92
N CYS A 31 -1.83 -4.92 11.61
CA CYS A 31 -2.61 -6.00 11.02
C CYS A 31 -1.80 -6.72 9.92
N PRO A 32 -1.81 -8.06 9.83
CA PRO A 32 -1.11 -8.78 8.78
C PRO A 32 -1.66 -8.42 7.40
N LEU A 33 -0.79 -7.95 6.52
CA LEU A 33 -1.09 -7.80 5.10
C LEU A 33 -0.99 -9.15 4.39
N PRO A 34 -1.82 -9.41 3.37
CA PRO A 34 -1.72 -10.64 2.60
C PRO A 34 -0.39 -10.72 1.86
N SER A 35 0.20 -11.91 1.88
CA SER A 35 1.45 -12.22 1.18
C SER A 35 1.36 -11.93 -0.31
N GLU A 36 0.22 -12.20 -0.95
CA GLU A 36 -0.02 -11.92 -2.37
C GLU A 36 0.06 -10.42 -2.70
N PHE A 37 -0.47 -9.56 -1.84
CA PHE A 37 -0.38 -8.11 -2.04
C PHE A 37 1.05 -7.61 -1.85
N LEU A 38 1.75 -8.10 -0.82
CA LEU A 38 3.15 -7.76 -0.59
C LEU A 38 4.04 -8.26 -1.74
N ALA A 39 3.75 -9.44 -2.28
CA ALA A 39 4.43 -9.99 -3.46
C ALA A 39 4.19 -9.11 -4.69
N ALA A 40 2.95 -8.66 -4.92
CA ALA A 40 2.64 -7.75 -6.02
C ALA A 40 3.36 -6.39 -5.88
N VAL A 41 3.45 -5.83 -4.67
CA VAL A 41 4.22 -4.61 -4.42
C VAL A 41 5.71 -4.85 -4.69
N ARG A 42 6.26 -5.96 -4.18
CA ARG A 42 7.66 -6.34 -4.40
C ARG A 42 7.98 -6.52 -5.88
N GLU A 43 7.13 -7.20 -6.64
CA GLU A 43 7.31 -7.37 -8.08
C GLU A 43 7.40 -6.02 -8.80
N LYS A 44 6.56 -5.05 -8.44
CA LYS A 44 6.61 -3.70 -9.01
C LYS A 44 7.89 -2.95 -8.67
N VAL A 45 8.41 -3.18 -7.47
CA VAL A 45 9.70 -2.63 -7.03
C VAL A 45 10.84 -3.26 -7.82
N GLU A 46 10.87 -4.59 -7.95
CA GLU A 46 11.91 -5.34 -8.68
C GLU A 46 11.94 -5.01 -10.17
N ARG A 47 10.78 -4.79 -10.79
CA ARG A 47 10.67 -4.33 -12.19
C ARG A 47 11.07 -2.86 -12.38
N GLY A 48 11.39 -2.14 -11.30
CA GLY A 48 11.71 -0.72 -11.33
C GLY A 48 10.51 0.21 -11.58
N GLU A 49 9.29 -0.36 -11.64
CA GLU A 49 8.03 0.38 -11.84
C GLU A 49 7.61 1.17 -10.60
N LEU A 50 8.17 0.83 -9.43
CA LEU A 50 7.91 1.50 -8.16
C LEU A 50 9.22 1.75 -7.40
N GLN A 51 9.77 2.95 -7.53
CA GLN A 51 10.99 3.37 -6.83
C GLN A 51 10.71 4.08 -5.50
N SER A 52 9.58 4.79 -5.41
CA SER A 52 9.16 5.47 -4.20
C SER A 52 7.64 5.62 -4.15
N GLY A 53 7.09 5.63 -2.93
CA GLY A 53 5.68 5.88 -2.70
C GLY A 53 5.17 5.21 -1.42
N VAL A 54 3.97 5.57 -0.99
CA VAL A 54 3.31 4.92 0.13
C VAL A 54 1.93 4.45 -0.29
N ILE A 55 1.61 3.22 0.06
CA ILE A 55 0.28 2.61 -0.07
C ILE A 55 -0.27 2.47 1.34
N TYR A 56 -1.50 2.89 1.59
CA TYR A 56 -2.10 2.80 2.92
C TYR A 56 -3.56 2.39 2.82
N GLY A 57 -3.98 1.51 3.73
CA GLY A 57 -5.37 1.08 3.85
C GLY A 57 -6.10 1.96 4.84
N VAL A 58 -7.21 2.59 4.43
CA VAL A 58 -8.03 3.47 5.26
C VAL A 58 -9.36 2.80 5.56
N LYS A 59 -9.76 2.74 6.83
CA LYS A 59 -11.08 2.23 7.23
C LYS A 59 -12.15 3.29 6.90
N GLN A 60 -13.11 2.94 6.06
CA GLN A 60 -14.24 3.80 5.69
C GLN A 60 -15.57 3.14 6.08
N ARG A 61 -16.67 3.91 6.06
CA ARG A 61 -18.03 3.36 6.21
C ARG A 61 -18.30 2.42 5.03
N GLY A 62 -18.19 1.10 5.25
CA GLY A 62 -18.32 0.08 4.20
C GLY A 62 -17.06 -0.75 3.93
N GLY A 63 -15.99 -0.60 4.71
CA GLY A 63 -14.85 -1.53 4.71
C GLY A 63 -13.48 -0.85 4.57
N LEU A 64 -12.48 -1.65 4.22
CA LEU A 64 -11.10 -1.21 4.03
C LEU A 64 -10.84 -0.79 2.58
N THR A 65 -10.36 0.43 2.40
CA THR A 65 -10.07 1.02 1.07
C THR A 65 -8.59 1.32 0.92
N LEU A 66 -8.00 0.97 -0.21
CA LEU A 66 -6.62 1.27 -0.54
C LEU A 66 -6.47 2.72 -1.01
N LYS A 67 -5.43 3.41 -0.55
CA LYS A 67 -5.05 4.75 -0.95
C LYS A 67 -3.55 4.83 -1.22
N PHE A 68 -3.16 5.82 -2.01
CA PHE A 68 -1.77 6.02 -2.44
C PHE A 68 -1.28 7.41 -2.04
N SER A 69 0.02 7.55 -1.83
CA SER A 69 0.65 8.85 -1.64
C SER A 69 0.55 9.70 -2.90
N MET A 70 0.62 11.02 -2.72
CA MET A 70 0.78 11.94 -3.84
C MET A 70 2.03 11.55 -4.65
N GLY A 71 1.94 11.61 -5.99
CA GLY A 71 3.04 11.22 -6.88
C GLY A 71 3.28 9.72 -7.04
N PHE A 72 2.44 8.84 -6.46
CA PHE A 72 2.61 7.39 -6.63
C PHE A 72 2.53 7.00 -8.12
N PRO A 73 3.42 6.14 -8.66
CA PRO A 73 3.48 5.85 -10.09
C PRO A 73 2.17 5.31 -10.66
N ALA A 74 1.61 5.97 -11.67
CA ALA A 74 0.35 5.58 -12.30
C ALA A 74 0.35 4.13 -12.83
N PRO A 75 1.41 3.63 -13.48
CA PRO A 75 1.47 2.24 -13.97
C PRO A 75 1.34 1.18 -12.86
N ALA A 76 1.78 1.49 -11.65
CA ALA A 76 1.71 0.57 -10.51
C ALA A 76 0.35 0.60 -9.79
N ARG A 77 -0.45 1.66 -9.92
CA ARG A 77 -1.70 1.83 -9.15
C ARG A 77 -2.75 0.77 -9.50
N GLN A 78 -3.10 0.65 -10.79
CA GLN A 78 -4.21 -0.20 -11.21
C GLN A 78 -3.95 -1.69 -10.94
N PRO A 79 -2.75 -2.25 -11.21
CA PRO A 79 -2.45 -3.64 -10.86
C PRO A 79 -2.57 -3.89 -9.35
N LEU A 80 -2.07 -2.98 -8.51
CA LEU A 80 -2.15 -3.11 -7.06
C LEU A 80 -3.60 -3.00 -6.54
N LEU A 81 -4.42 -2.14 -7.15
CA LEU A 81 -5.85 -2.08 -6.87
C LEU A 81 -6.58 -3.37 -7.26
N ASN A 82 -6.24 -3.97 -8.40
CA ASN A 82 -6.85 -5.22 -8.85
C ASN A 82 -6.54 -6.36 -7.88
N VAL A 83 -5.28 -6.51 -7.47
CA VAL A 83 -4.87 -7.50 -6.45
C VAL A 83 -5.59 -7.25 -5.13
N TRP A 84 -5.68 -5.98 -4.71
CA TRP A 84 -6.43 -5.60 -3.52
C TRP A 84 -7.91 -5.95 -3.60
N HIS A 85 -8.58 -5.72 -4.73
CA HIS A 85 -9.99 -6.06 -4.93
C HIS A 85 -10.24 -7.56 -4.82
N VAL A 86 -9.38 -8.39 -5.42
CA VAL A 86 -9.47 -9.86 -5.32
C VAL A 86 -9.32 -10.29 -3.85
N TYR A 87 -8.33 -9.74 -3.14
CA TYR A 87 -8.14 -10.01 -1.71
C TYR A 87 -9.36 -9.57 -0.88
N LYS A 88 -9.84 -8.34 -1.10
CA LYS A 88 -11.00 -7.80 -0.39
C LYS A 88 -12.22 -8.70 -0.54
N SER A 89 -12.49 -9.17 -1.76
CA SER A 89 -13.60 -10.08 -2.05
C SER A 89 -13.43 -11.46 -1.39
N ARG A 90 -12.20 -11.97 -1.26
CA ARG A 90 -11.92 -13.30 -0.72
C ARG A 90 -11.99 -13.35 0.81
N TYR A 91 -11.69 -12.24 1.48
CA TYR A 91 -11.56 -12.19 2.95
C TYR A 91 -12.60 -11.32 3.66
N GLY A 92 -13.52 -10.67 2.93
CA GLY A 92 -14.69 -10.00 3.51
C GLY A 92 -14.38 -8.73 4.32
N ILE A 93 -13.36 -7.98 3.91
CA ILE A 93 -12.86 -6.72 4.53
C ILE A 93 -13.35 -5.47 3.81
#